data_AF-A0A7C9TB06-F1
#
_entry.id   AF-A0A7C9TB06-F1
#
_cell.length_a   1.000
_cell.length_b   1.000
_cell.length_c   1.000
_cell.angle_alpha   90.00
_cell.angle_beta   90.00
_cell.angle_gamma   90.00
#
_symmetry.space_group_name_H-M   'P 1'
#
loop_
_entity.id
_entity.type
_entity.pdbx_description
1 polymer ?
#
loop_
_entity_poly.entity_id
_entity_poly.type
_entity_poly.pdbx_seq_one_letter_code
_entity_poly.pdbx_strand_id
1 'polypeptide(L)' 'MSSIHNPSQNHLLAALPTAEFDALAAHLELVPLRLGESLYEPGEKLQHAYFPTTAIVSLHYVTESGASAET' A
#
# COMPACT_ATOMS: atom_id res chain seq x y z
N MET A 1 5.13 20.11 -14.95
CA MET A 1 4.46 18.85 -15.32
C MET A 1 3.83 18.32 -14.05
N SER A 2 2.55 18.62 -13.86
CA SER A 2 1.81 18.28 -12.63
C SER A 2 1.83 16.76 -12.47
N SER A 3 2.43 16.25 -11.38
CA SER A 3 2.35 14.83 -11.10
C SER A 3 0.88 14.46 -10.97
N ILE A 4 0.41 13.55 -11.83
CA ILE A 4 -0.98 13.04 -11.82
C ILE A 4 -1.26 12.28 -10.50
N HIS A 5 -0.20 11.99 -9.75
CA HIS A 5 -0.20 11.30 -8.47
C HIS A 5 0.08 12.29 -7.34
N ASN A 6 -0.87 12.39 -6.41
CA ASN A 6 -0.76 13.14 -5.17
C ASN A 6 -1.03 12.19 -3.99
N PRO A 7 -0.16 12.11 -2.97
CA PRO A 7 -0.40 11.30 -1.78
C PRO A 7 -1.74 11.57 -1.09
N SER A 8 -2.29 12.78 -1.20
CA SER A 8 -3.62 13.15 -0.67
C SER A 8 -4.78 12.41 -1.36
N GLN A 9 -4.54 11.68 -2.46
CA GLN A 9 -5.54 10.79 -3.06
C GLN A 9 -5.75 9.54 -2.20
N ASN A 10 -4.78 9.16 -1.36
CA ASN A 10 -4.96 8.13 -0.37
C ASN A 10 -5.69 8.73 0.85
N HIS A 11 -6.84 8.17 1.20
CA HIS A 11 -7.70 8.71 2.26
C HIS A 11 -7.03 8.69 3.65
N LEU A 12 -6.14 7.73 3.91
CA LEU A 12 -5.43 7.65 5.18
C LEU A 12 -4.42 8.79 5.32
N LEU A 13 -3.63 9.04 4.27
CA LEU A 13 -2.68 10.16 4.24
C LEU A 13 -3.40 11.52 4.25
N ALA A 14 -4.55 11.62 3.56
CA ALA A 14 -5.35 12.85 3.52
C ALA A 14 -6.01 13.21 4.85
N ALA A 15 -6.21 12.22 5.74
CA ALA A 15 -6.79 12.43 7.06
C ALA A 15 -5.79 12.89 8.12
N LEU A 16 -4.48 12.88 7.80
CA LEU A 16 -3.45 13.29 8.73
C LEU A 16 -3.44 14.82 8.89
N PRO A 17 -3.19 15.35 10.10
CA PRO A 17 -2.87 16.76 10.24
C PRO A 17 -1.56 17.09 9.51
N THR A 18 -1.40 18.36 9.14
CA THR A 18 -0.32 18.79 8.24
C THR A 18 1.08 18.42 8.74
N ALA A 19 1.34 18.56 10.04
CA ALA A 19 2.66 18.28 10.60
C ALA A 19 3.05 16.80 10.50
N GLU A 20 2.12 15.90 10.76
CA GLU A 20 2.29 14.46 10.65
C GLU A 20 2.42 14.02 9.19
N PHE A 21 1.62 14.62 8.29
CA PHE A 21 1.76 14.40 6.86
C PHE A 21 3.14 14.83 6.36
N ASP A 22 3.61 16.02 6.71
CA ASP A 22 4.90 16.55 6.26
C ASP A 22 6.07 15.67 6.73
N ALA A 23 6.00 15.16 7.96
CA ALA A 23 6.99 14.21 8.49
C ALA A 23 7.04 12.90 7.68
N LEU A 24 5.88 12.36 7.31
CA LEU A 24 5.81 11.16 6.46
C LEU A 24 6.20 11.44 5.01
N ALA A 25 5.80 12.59 4.47
CA ALA A 25 6.02 12.97 3.08
C ALA A 25 7.51 12.97 2.71
N ALA A 26 8.39 13.31 3.65
CA ALA A 26 9.85 13.23 3.47
C ALA A 26 10.37 11.79 3.23
N HIS A 27 9.59 10.77 3.58
CA HIS A 27 9.91 9.36 3.44
C HIS A 27 9.04 8.64 2.39
N LEU A 28 8.09 9.34 1.76
CA LEU A 28 7.24 8.76 0.73
C LEU A 28 7.96 8.73 -0.61
N GLU A 29 7.91 7.57 -1.25
CA GLU A 29 8.37 7.37 -2.62
C GLU A 29 7.19 6.93 -3.50
N LEU A 30 7.06 7.56 -4.67
CA LEU A 30 6.07 7.16 -5.65
C LEU A 30 6.58 5.94 -6.41
N VAL A 31 5.97 4.78 -6.18
CA VAL A 31 6.32 3.52 -6.84
C VAL A 31 5.16 3.01 -7.72
N PRO A 32 5.43 2.46 -8.92
CA PRO A 32 4.40 1.82 -9.71
C PRO A 32 4.07 0.43 -9.13
N LEU A 33 2.79 0.15 -8.88
CA LEU A 33 2.31 -1.19 -8.52
C LEU A 33 1.83 -1.91 -9.78
N ARG A 34 2.43 -3.06 -10.09
CA ARG A 34 2.08 -3.84 -11.29
C ARG A 34 1.00 -4.87 -10.96
N LEU A 35 0.14 -5.15 -11.94
CA LEU A 35 -0.85 -6.21 -11.81
C LEU A 35 -0.16 -7.56 -11.59
N GLY A 36 -0.56 -8.28 -10.55
CA GLY A 36 0.02 -9.57 -10.18
C GLY A 36 1.33 -9.49 -9.41
N GLU A 37 1.78 -8.29 -9.03
CA GLU A 37 2.94 -8.11 -8.15
C GLU A 37 2.62 -8.54 -6.71
N SER A 38 3.49 -9.38 -6.14
CA SER A 38 3.42 -9.73 -4.72
C SER A 38 4.10 -8.64 -3.90
N LEU A 39 3.34 -7.95 -3.05
CA LEU A 39 3.88 -6.89 -2.16
C LEU A 39 4.44 -7.46 -0.85
N TYR A 40 4.07 -8.69 -0.52
CA TYR A 40 4.43 -9.37 0.71
C TYR A 40 4.24 -10.88 0.55
N GLU A 41 5.25 -11.65 0.93
CA GLU A 41 5.17 -13.11 1.01
C GLU A 41 5.22 -13.61 2.47
N PRO A 42 4.50 -14.69 2.80
CA PRO A 42 4.56 -15.29 4.13
C PRO A 42 6.00 -15.67 4.52
N GLY A 43 6.44 -15.24 5.69
CA GLY A 43 7.79 -15.51 6.21
C GLY A 43 8.80 -14.40 5.89
N GLU A 44 8.44 -13.43 5.05
CA GLU A 44 9.25 -12.24 4.83
C GLU A 44 8.95 -11.15 5.85
N LYS A 45 9.92 -10.28 6.11
CA LYS A 45 9.72 -9.11 6.96
C LYS A 45 9.17 -7.96 6.11
N LEU A 46 8.02 -7.41 6.51
CA LEU A 46 7.51 -6.16 5.92
C LEU A 46 8.52 -5.04 6.12
N GLN A 47 9.07 -4.53 5.01
CA GLN A 47 10.04 -3.42 5.02
C GLN A 47 9.40 -2.06 4.75
N HIS A 48 8.29 -2.04 4.01
CA HIS A 48 7.62 -0.82 3.59
C HIS A 48 6.11 -0.91 3.83
N ALA A 49 5.50 0.24 4.12
CA ALA A 49 4.06 0.41 4.08
C ALA A 49 3.67 1.03 2.73
N TYR A 50 2.64 0.49 2.11
CA TYR A 50 2.14 0.97 0.83
C TYR A 50 0.84 1.76 1.03
N PHE A 51 0.71 2.89 0.35
CA PHE A 51 -0.49 3.73 0.33
C PHE A 51 -1.03 3.83 -1.11
N PRO A 52 -1.79 2.83 -1.60
CA PRO A 52 -2.27 2.82 -2.97
C PRO A 52 -3.14 4.05 -3.27
N THR A 53 -2.91 4.67 -4.43
CA THR A 53 -3.70 5.81 -4.92
C THR A 53 -4.55 5.46 -6.16
N THR A 54 -4.16 4.44 -6.92
CA THR A 54 -4.80 4.04 -8.18
C THR A 54 -4.92 2.53 -8.37
N ALA A 55 -4.65 1.74 -7.32
CA ALA A 55 -4.62 0.27 -7.38
C ALA A 55 -5.42 -0.33 -6.22
N ILE A 56 -5.86 -1.58 -6.39
CA ILE A 56 -6.47 -2.40 -5.36
C ILE A 56 -5.46 -3.48 -4.96
N VAL A 57 -5.26 -3.66 -3.65
CA VAL A 57 -4.37 -4.69 -3.10
C VAL A 57 -5.25 -5.73 -2.39
N SER A 58 -5.06 -7.00 -2.75
CA SER A 58 -5.73 -8.13 -2.12
C SER A 58 -4.75 -8.87 -1.22
N LEU A 59 -5.17 -9.21 -0.01
CA LEU A 59 -4.38 -10.02 0.90
C LEU A 59 -4.79 -11.48 0.75
N HIS A 60 -3.90 -12.28 0.17
CA HIS A 60 -4.12 -13.71 0.00
C HIS A 60 -3.50 -14.46 1.18
N TYR A 61 -4.31 -14.91 2.12
CA TYR A 61 -3.87 -15.83 3.17
C TYR A 61 -3.88 -17.25 2.61
N VAL A 62 -2.71 -17.87 2.46
CA VAL A 62 -2.60 -19.31 2.26
C VAL A 62 -2.65 -19.95 3.64
N THR A 63 -3.77 -20.56 4.00
CA THR A 63 -3.86 -21.43 5.17
C THR A 63 -3.03 -22.70 4.89
N GLU A 64 -2.32 -23.23 5.90
CA GLU A 64 -1.48 -24.46 5.77
C GLU A 64 -2.23 -25.68 5.21
N SER A 65 -3.57 -25.64 5.17
CA SER A 65 -4.43 -26.71 4.66
C SER A 65 -4.80 -26.59 3.18
N GLY A 66 -4.40 -25.53 2.47
CA GLY A 66 -4.73 -25.35 1.05
C GLY A 66 -6.24 -25.17 0.75
N ALA A 67 -7.06 -24.94 1.77
CA ALA A 67 -8.49 -24.70 1.62
C ALA A 67 -8.77 -23.20 1.70
N SER A 68 -9.14 -22.62 0.56
CA SER A 68 -9.72 -21.28 0.50
C SER A 68 -11.13 -21.35 1.12
N ALA A 69 -11.36 -20.64 2.22
CA ALA A 69 -12.70 -20.51 2.81
C ALA A 69 -13.35 -19.23 2.29
N GLU A 70 -14.38 -19.39 1.46
CA GLU A 70 -15.40 -18.38 1.20
C GLU A 70 -16.46 -18.50 2.31
N THR A 71 -16.79 -17.40 2.97
CA THR A 71 -18.00 -17.25 3.80
C THR A 71 -18.61 -15.90 3.54
#